data_AF-A0A849WIV2-F1
#
_entry.id   AF-A0A849WIV2-F1
#
_cell.length_a   1.000
_cell.length_b   1.000
_cell.length_c   1.000
_cell.angle_alpha   90.00
_cell.angle_beta   90.00
_cell.angle_gamma   90.00
#
_symmetry.space_group_name_H-M   'P 1'
#
loop_
_entity.id
_entity.type
_entity.pdbx_description
1 polymer ?
#
loop_
_entity_poly.entity_id
_entity_poly.type
_entity_poly.pdbx_seq_one_letter_code
_entity_poly.pdbx_strand_id
1 'polypeptide(L)'
;MNASIEKFVKRTKSISDSEYGDFMRTENVYLNHLIRELDPLVDDRDINRRLVEMQTYLQFTPNWDVNLTKEKLLEDAQYIDELMNAHRQDWESSSMYS
;
A
#
# COMPACT_ATOMS: atom_id res chain seq x y z
N MET A 1 9.53 -1.92 -8.39
CA MET A 1 8.80 -1.33 -7.27
C MET A 1 8.61 0.16 -7.47
N ASN A 2 7.38 0.62 -7.41
CA ASN A 2 7.02 2.04 -7.39
C ASN A 2 7.66 2.72 -6.15
N ALA A 3 8.25 3.90 -6.34
CA ALA A 3 9.00 4.61 -5.30
C ALA A 3 8.15 4.93 -4.06
N SER A 4 6.86 5.25 -4.25
CA SER A 4 5.91 5.53 -3.16
C SER A 4 5.61 4.27 -2.35
N ILE A 5 5.42 3.14 -3.02
CA ILE A 5 5.24 1.84 -2.36
C ILE A 5 6.52 1.43 -1.63
N GLU A 6 7.69 1.64 -2.23
CA GLU A 6 8.98 1.31 -1.61
C GLU A 6 9.21 2.10 -0.32
N LYS A 7 8.87 3.40 -0.34
CA LYS A 7 8.91 4.27 0.83
C LYS A 7 7.96 3.78 1.93
N PHE A 8 6.74 3.39 1.57
CA PHE A 8 5.78 2.81 2.51
C PHE A 8 6.32 1.52 3.14
N VAL A 9 6.77 0.56 2.33
CA VAL A 9 7.34 -0.72 2.81
C VAL A 9 8.55 -0.53 3.72
N LYS A 10 9.47 0.37 3.36
CA LYS A 10 10.64 0.69 4.20
C LYS A 10 10.20 1.19 5.58
N ARG A 11 9.20 2.07 5.61
CA ARG A 11 8.65 2.63 6.85
C ARG A 11 7.98 1.55 7.71
N THR A 12 7.11 0.74 7.12
CA THR A 12 6.41 -0.35 7.82
C THR A 12 7.41 -1.37 8.40
N LYS A 13 8.51 -1.66 7.68
CA LYS A 13 9.57 -2.54 8.17
C LYS A 13 10.34 -1.96 9.36
N SER A 14 10.58 -0.64 9.37
CA SER A 14 11.44 0.04 10.33
C SER A 14 10.76 0.47 11.63
N ILE A 15 9.58 -0.07 11.94
CA ILE A 15 8.84 0.28 13.15
C ILE A 15 9.62 -0.13 14.40
N SER A 16 9.71 0.81 15.33
CA SER A 16 10.36 0.66 16.63
C SER A 16 9.39 0.16 17.70
N ASP A 17 9.93 -0.46 18.76
CA ASP A 17 9.14 -0.93 19.91
C ASP A 17 8.32 0.20 20.56
N SER A 18 8.84 1.44 20.55
CA SER A 18 8.13 2.63 21.06
C SER A 18 6.88 3.00 20.26
N GLU A 19 6.73 2.51 19.03
CA GLU A 19 5.60 2.82 18.15
C GLU A 19 4.51 1.74 18.18
N TYR A 20 4.72 0.62 18.89
CA TYR A 20 3.76 -0.49 18.93
C TYR A 20 2.37 -0.07 19.43
N GLY A 21 2.30 0.81 20.43
CA GLY A 21 1.03 1.30 20.98
C GLY A 21 0.23 2.18 20.01
N ASP A 22 0.92 2.88 19.11
CA ASP A 22 0.34 3.80 18.12
C ASP A 22 0.46 3.29 16.69
N PHE A 23 0.83 2.02 16.51
CA PHE A 23 1.16 1.41 15.23
C PHE A 23 0.04 1.62 14.21
N MET A 24 -1.20 1.24 14.56
CA MET A 24 -2.33 1.30 13.64
C MET A 24 -2.61 2.73 13.16
N ARG A 25 -2.53 3.70 14.09
CA ARG A 25 -2.72 5.12 13.79
C ARG A 25 -1.61 5.64 12.89
N THR A 26 -0.37 5.27 13.20
CA THR A 26 0.83 5.72 12.50
C THR A 26 0.88 5.17 11.08
N GLU A 27 0.65 3.86 10.92
CA GLU A 27 0.57 3.22 9.61
C GLU A 27 -0.59 3.75 8.78
N ASN A 28 -1.74 4.08 9.39
CA ASN A 28 -2.84 4.72 8.65
C ASN A 28 -2.44 6.10 8.08
N VAL A 29 -1.60 6.87 8.79
CA VAL A 29 -1.07 8.13 8.26
C VAL A 29 -0.20 7.87 7.04
N TYR A 30 0.71 6.89 7.10
CA TYR A 30 1.55 6.55 5.96
C TYR A 30 0.76 5.94 4.79
N LEU A 31 -0.28 5.16 5.07
CA LEU A 31 -1.19 4.67 4.05
C LEU A 31 -1.92 5.82 3.36
N ASN A 32 -2.40 6.82 4.10
CA ASN A 32 -3.03 8.01 3.50
C ASN A 32 -2.05 8.79 2.61
N HIS A 33 -0.77 8.82 2.97
CA HIS A 33 0.27 9.39 2.09
C HIS A 33 0.45 8.56 0.82
N LEU A 34 0.52 7.23 0.94
CA LEU A 34 0.60 6.34 -0.21
C LEU A 34 -0.59 6.53 -1.15
N ILE A 35 -1.82 6.54 -0.62
CA ILE A 35 -3.05 6.77 -1.38
C ILE A 35 -2.95 8.08 -2.19
N ARG A 36 -2.55 9.18 -1.57
CA ARG A 36 -2.41 10.48 -2.26
C ARG A 36 -1.31 10.49 -3.32
N GLU A 37 -0.22 9.77 -3.09
CA GLU A 37 0.87 9.65 -4.06
C GLU A 37 0.45 8.75 -5.25
N LEU A 38 -0.47 7.80 -5.05
CA LEU A 38 -1.01 6.90 -6.08
C LEU A 38 -2.25 7.45 -6.81
N ASP A 39 -3.05 8.31 -6.17
CA ASP A 39 -4.28 8.91 -6.71
C ASP A 39 -4.14 9.49 -8.14
N PRO A 40 -3.07 10.23 -8.49
CA PRO A 40 -2.90 10.71 -9.87
C PRO A 40 -2.50 9.61 -10.88
N LEU A 41 -2.23 8.38 -10.45
CA LEU A 41 -1.67 7.30 -11.25
C LEU A 41 -2.61 6.09 -11.41
N VAL A 42 -3.73 6.04 -10.67
CA VAL A 42 -4.50 4.81 -10.50
C VAL A 42 -6.01 5.07 -10.71
N ASP A 43 -6.48 4.80 -11.93
CA ASP A 43 -7.91 4.54 -12.20
C ASP A 43 -8.24 3.04 -12.12
N ASP A 44 -7.33 2.25 -11.51
CA ASP A 44 -7.49 0.81 -11.38
C ASP A 44 -8.36 0.45 -10.15
N ARG A 45 -9.41 -0.34 -10.40
CA ARG A 45 -10.39 -0.72 -9.38
C ARG A 45 -9.81 -1.66 -8.33
N ASP A 46 -8.90 -2.55 -8.71
CA ASP A 46 -8.33 -3.55 -7.82
C ASP A 46 -7.31 -2.94 -6.86
N ILE A 47 -6.49 -1.99 -7.35
CA ILE A 47 -5.61 -1.20 -6.48
C ILE A 47 -6.44 -0.37 -5.50
N ASN A 48 -7.47 0.33 -5.98
CA ASN A 48 -8.33 1.14 -5.11
C ASN A 48 -9.05 0.29 -4.05
N ARG A 49 -9.60 -0.87 -4.43
CA ARG A 49 -10.20 -1.81 -3.49
C ARG A 49 -9.20 -2.23 -2.42
N ARG A 50 -7.97 -2.56 -2.82
CA ARG A 50 -6.93 -2.99 -1.89
C ARG A 50 -6.55 -1.89 -0.89
N LEU A 51 -6.39 -0.66 -1.35
CA LEU A 51 -6.10 0.49 -0.48
C LEU A 51 -7.21 0.73 0.57
N VAL A 52 -8.48 0.56 0.17
CA VAL A 52 -9.63 0.66 1.09
C VAL A 52 -9.62 -0.48 2.12
N GLU A 53 -9.28 -1.70 1.72
CA GLU A 53 -9.13 -2.83 2.65
C GLU A 53 -8.04 -2.56 3.68
N MET A 54 -6.88 -2.04 3.25
CA MET A 54 -5.78 -1.64 4.13
C MET A 54 -6.23 -0.60 5.16
N GLN A 55 -6.94 0.43 4.70
CA GLN A 55 -7.46 1.47 5.60
C GLN A 55 -8.51 0.90 6.57
N THR A 56 -9.31 -0.06 6.12
CA THR A 56 -10.32 -0.73 6.94
C THR A 56 -9.71 -1.42 8.14
N TYR A 57 -8.70 -2.27 7.95
CA TYR A 57 -8.10 -2.99 9.07
C TYR A 57 -7.12 -2.15 9.90
N LEU A 58 -6.71 -0.96 9.44
CA LEU A 58 -5.92 -0.03 10.26
C LEU A 58 -6.77 0.93 11.10
N GLN A 59 -7.86 1.46 10.53
CA GLN A 59 -8.62 2.55 11.16
C GLN A 59 -9.95 2.10 11.76
N PHE A 60 -10.69 1.26 11.04
CA PHE A 60 -12.09 0.98 11.37
C PHE A 60 -12.26 -0.33 12.15
N THR A 61 -11.47 -1.34 11.80
CA THR A 61 -11.50 -2.67 12.43
C THR A 61 -10.09 -3.19 12.75
N PRO A 62 -9.30 -2.47 13.58
CA PRO A 62 -7.99 -2.94 13.98
C PRO A 62 -8.10 -4.17 14.88
N ASN A 63 -7.35 -5.22 14.54
CA ASN A 63 -7.19 -6.41 15.39
C ASN A 63 -6.19 -6.18 16.55
N TRP A 64 -5.48 -5.05 16.54
CA TRP A 64 -4.40 -4.67 17.46
C TRP A 64 -3.21 -5.63 17.52
N ASP A 65 -3.14 -6.60 16.61
CA ASP A 65 -1.96 -7.44 16.42
C ASP A 65 -1.02 -6.76 15.42
N VAL A 66 0.04 -6.16 15.96
CA VAL A 66 1.02 -5.40 15.19
C VAL A 66 1.79 -6.29 14.22
N ASN A 67 2.14 -7.52 14.59
CA ASN A 67 2.95 -8.39 13.73
C ASN A 67 2.12 -8.89 12.55
N LEU A 68 0.90 -9.38 12.83
CA LEU A 68 0.00 -9.83 11.76
C LEU A 68 -0.38 -8.67 10.84
N THR A 69 -0.65 -7.49 11.39
CA THR A 69 -1.00 -6.33 10.56
C THR A 69 0.20 -5.86 9.75
N LYS A 70 1.41 -5.89 10.31
CA LYS A 70 2.64 -5.57 9.59
C LYS A 70 2.87 -6.53 8.42
N GLU A 71 2.75 -7.83 8.64
CA GLU A 71 2.88 -8.85 7.58
C GLU A 71 1.87 -8.59 6.46
N LYS A 72 0.60 -8.40 6.83
CA LYS A 72 -0.48 -8.12 5.89
C LYS A 72 -0.27 -6.83 5.09
N LEU A 73 0.20 -5.75 5.72
CA LEU A 73 0.51 -4.49 5.02
C LEU A 73 1.60 -4.68 3.97
N LEU A 74 2.60 -5.52 4.26
CA LEU A 74 3.69 -5.80 3.32
C LEU A 74 3.22 -6.66 2.15
N GLU A 75 2.36 -7.65 2.41
CA GLU A 75 1.71 -8.45 1.35
C GLU A 75 0.82 -7.58 0.45
N ASP A 76 -0.04 -6.76 1.05
CA ASP A 76 -0.93 -5.87 0.30
C ASP A 76 -0.14 -4.83 -0.53
N ALA A 77 0.95 -4.29 0.02
CA ALA A 77 1.83 -3.36 -0.71
C ALA A 77 2.55 -4.05 -1.89
N GLN A 78 3.00 -5.30 -1.71
CA GLN A 78 3.59 -6.10 -2.78
C GLN A 78 2.58 -6.37 -3.90
N TYR A 79 1.36 -6.76 -3.53
CA TYR A 79 0.26 -6.98 -4.47
C TYR A 79 -0.07 -5.72 -5.30
N ILE A 80 -0.13 -4.55 -4.65
CA ILE A 80 -0.34 -3.28 -5.37
C ILE A 80 0.81 -3.00 -6.34
N ASP A 81 2.06 -3.26 -5.95
CA ASP A 81 3.21 -3.06 -6.84
C ASP A 81 3.13 -3.96 -8.09
N GLU A 82 2.74 -5.22 -7.92
CA GLU A 82 2.54 -6.16 -9.02
C GLU A 82 1.46 -5.70 -10.00
N LEU A 83 0.32 -5.23 -9.50
CA LEU A 83 -0.73 -4.66 -10.33
C LEU A 83 -0.25 -3.43 -11.11
N MET A 84 0.45 -2.50 -10.44
CA MET A 84 1.00 -1.31 -11.11
C MET A 84 2.00 -1.67 -12.22
N ASN A 85 2.84 -2.68 -12.00
CA ASN A 85 3.80 -3.14 -13.00
C ASN A 85 3.11 -3.81 -14.19
N ALA A 86 2.05 -4.59 -13.96
CA ALA A 86 1.26 -5.22 -15.03
C ALA A 86 0.61 -4.16 -15.94
N HIS A 87 -0.03 -3.14 -15.37
CA HIS A 87 -0.64 -2.06 -16.15
C HIS A 87 0.36 -1.28 -17.00
N ARG A 88 1.59 -1.07 -16.48
CA ARG A 88 2.64 -0.40 -17.26
C ARG A 88 3.02 -1.22 -18.50
N GLN A 89 3.16 -2.53 -18.35
CA GLN A 89 3.51 -3.44 -19.46
C GLN A 89 2.41 -3.47 -20.53
N ASP A 90 1.14 -3.47 -20.12
CA ASP A 90 0.00 -3.43 -21.05
C ASP A 90 -0.05 -2.14 -21.86
N TRP A 91 0.23 -1.00 -21.22
CA TRP A 91 0.30 0.31 -21.87
C TRP A 91 1.46 0.41 -22.87
N GLU A 92 2.65 -0.02 -22.47
CA GLU A 92 3.83 -0.03 -23.34
C GLU A 92 3.63 -0.94 -24.56
N SER A 93 3.02 -2.11 -24.36
CA SER A 93 2.70 -3.04 -25.45
C SER A 93 1.67 -2.44 -26.41
N SER A 94 0.61 -1.79 -25.91
CA SER A 94 -0.45 -1.21 -26.74
C SER A 94 0.04 0.01 -27.56
N SER A 95 0.97 0.79 -27.01
CA SER A 95 1.56 1.95 -27.68
C SER A 95 2.56 1.58 -28.79
N MET A 96 3.15 0.38 -28.78
CA MET A 96 4.07 -0.07 -29.83
C MET A 96 3.37 -0.56 -31.11
N TYR A 97 2.07 -0.83 -31.04
CA TYR A 97 1.25 -1.31 -32.17
C TYR A 97 0.23 -0.28 -32.68
N SER A 98 0.30 0.97 -32.20
CA SER A 98 -0.53 2.11 -32.64
C SER A 98 0.29 3.10 -33.45
#